data_AF-A0A951DT62-F1
#
_entry.id   AF-A0A951DT62-F1
#
_cell.length_a   1.000
_cell.length_b   1.000
_cell.length_c   1.000
_cell.angle_alpha   90.00
_cell.angle_beta   90.00
_cell.angle_gamma   90.00
#
_symmetry.space_group_name_H-M   'P 1'
#
loop_
_entity.id
_entity.type
_entity.pdbx_description
1 polymer ?
#
loop_
_entity_poly.entity_id
_entity_poly.type
_entity_poly.pdbx_seq_one_letter_code
_entity_poly.pdbx_strand_id
1 'polypeptide(L)'
;EQDVIVQEIGAYKDSPEELVHDYFTEAAFPKQAIGRTILGTPDSVSSFDRVAVGHFLARNYKSAHTVVAAAGKVEHERFTDEVERLFARFPQEAPPTDAEAHYLGGEMRENRRAEQAHVMLGFGGVSYLDDAHDAVQVFTSAVGGGMSSRLFQDIRETRGLAYSIYAFHSAYRDTGAFGVYAGTDPRKTRELALVTLDVLRRAADDLTLEEIRRAKAQSKMALLSAQEAAAPRASFMARSLLAYGRVLSRAELTGRIDRLSVEEVRAAGQGLLRTPMAVAAVGPLKRLPRVTELAKQLRQGAPAPAALRLAGG
;
A
#
# COMPACT_ATOMS: atom_id res chain seq x y z
N GLU A 1 11.95 -21.87 16.71
CA GLU A 1 11.38 -20.84 15.82
C GLU A 1 11.82 -19.43 16.19
N GLN A 2 11.82 -19.03 17.48
CA GLN A 2 12.25 -17.69 17.91
C GLN A 2 13.61 -17.26 17.35
N ASP A 3 14.65 -18.09 17.46
CA ASP A 3 15.98 -17.76 16.93
C ASP A 3 15.97 -17.52 15.42
N VAL A 4 15.16 -18.27 14.67
CA VAL A 4 15.00 -18.11 13.22
C VAL A 4 14.31 -16.78 12.91
N ILE A 5 13.24 -16.45 13.62
CA ILE A 5 12.52 -15.17 13.45
C ILE A 5 13.44 -13.98 13.80
N VAL A 6 14.26 -14.10 14.85
CA VAL A 6 15.24 -13.06 15.21
C VAL A 6 16.29 -12.88 14.10
N GLN A 7 16.74 -13.96 13.47
CA GLN A 7 17.61 -13.89 12.30
C GLN A 7 16.92 -13.25 11.09
N GLU A 8 15.65 -13.57 10.83
CA GLU A 8 14.85 -12.94 9.77
C GLU A 8 14.67 -11.44 10.00
N ILE A 9 14.42 -11.01 11.24
CA ILE A 9 14.38 -9.58 11.61
C ILE A 9 15.73 -8.91 11.30
N GLY A 10 16.84 -9.58 11.59
CA GLY A 10 18.18 -9.09 11.26
C GLY A 10 18.34 -8.89 9.75
N ALA A 11 18.05 -9.94 8.97
CA ALA A 11 18.15 -9.90 7.51
C ALA A 11 17.24 -8.82 6.88
N TYR A 12 16.01 -8.67 7.39
CA TYR A 12 15.09 -7.62 6.97
C TYR A 12 15.64 -6.21 7.24
N LYS A 13 16.19 -5.98 8.44
CA LYS A 13 16.80 -4.69 8.81
C LYS A 13 18.04 -4.36 8.00
N ASP A 14 18.73 -5.37 7.46
CA ASP A 14 19.86 -5.21 6.55
C ASP A 14 19.43 -4.93 5.10
N SER A 15 18.13 -4.93 4.79
CA SER A 15 17.55 -4.55 3.50
C SER A 15 16.93 -3.14 3.56
N PRO A 16 17.64 -2.09 3.08
CA PRO A 16 17.10 -0.73 3.05
C PRO A 16 15.81 -0.57 2.22
N GLU A 17 15.69 -1.37 1.16
CA GLU A 17 14.50 -1.41 0.29
C GLU A 17 13.27 -1.90 1.05
N GLU A 18 13.40 -2.91 1.91
CA GLU A 18 12.28 -3.41 2.69
C GLU A 18 12.01 -2.51 3.89
N LEU A 19 13.06 -2.15 4.64
CA LEU A 19 12.97 -1.36 5.88
C LEU A 19 12.28 0.00 5.68
N VAL A 20 12.44 0.63 4.51
CA VAL A 20 11.80 1.93 4.25
C VAL A 20 10.26 1.84 4.27
N HIS A 21 9.66 0.68 3.97
CA HIS A 21 8.20 0.48 4.03
C HIS A 21 7.68 0.45 5.46
N ASP A 22 8.41 -0.17 6.39
CA ASP A 22 8.07 -0.14 7.81
C ASP A 22 8.18 1.29 8.35
N TYR A 23 9.24 2.01 8.00
CA TYR A 23 9.39 3.42 8.37
C TYR A 23 8.32 4.32 7.75
N PHE A 24 7.86 4.02 6.53
CA PHE A 24 6.75 4.74 5.93
C PHE A 24 5.47 4.54 6.73
N THR A 25 5.17 3.30 7.11
CA THR A 25 3.96 2.96 7.85
C THR A 25 4.00 3.53 9.26
N GLU A 26 5.12 3.44 9.96
CA GLU A 26 5.32 4.01 11.29
C GLU A 26 5.25 5.55 11.26
N ALA A 27 5.86 6.19 10.25
CA ALA A 27 5.77 7.63 10.06
C ALA A 27 4.33 8.08 9.74
N ALA A 28 3.59 7.32 8.94
CA ALA A 28 2.22 7.65 8.55
C ALA A 28 1.21 7.48 9.70
N PHE A 29 1.43 6.49 10.57
CA PHE A 29 0.54 6.11 11.67
C PHE A 29 1.29 6.07 13.01
N PRO A 30 1.86 7.21 13.46
CA PRO A 30 2.72 7.22 14.64
C PRO A 30 1.92 6.83 15.88
N LYS A 31 2.52 5.94 16.71
CA LYS A 31 1.96 5.45 17.97
C LYS A 31 0.64 4.68 17.85
N GLN A 32 0.29 4.18 16.66
CA GLN A 32 -0.92 3.38 16.43
C GLN A 32 -0.56 1.93 16.14
N ALA A 33 -1.51 1.00 16.33
CA ALA A 33 -1.27 -0.43 16.12
C ALA A 33 -0.87 -0.74 14.67
N ILE A 34 -1.51 -0.09 13.70
CA ILE A 34 -1.23 -0.23 12.26
C ILE A 34 0.17 0.26 11.86
N GLY A 35 0.77 1.17 12.66
CA GLY A 35 2.11 1.70 12.43
C GLY A 35 3.23 0.78 12.88
N ARG A 36 2.92 -0.35 13.55
CA ARG A 36 3.91 -1.28 14.08
C ARG A 36 4.35 -2.27 12.99
N THR A 37 5.64 -2.59 12.97
CA THR A 37 6.17 -3.65 12.11
C THR A 37 5.51 -5.01 12.41
N ILE A 38 5.25 -5.77 11.36
CA ILE A 38 4.65 -7.12 11.44
C ILE A 38 5.60 -8.09 12.15
N LEU A 39 6.92 -7.93 11.93
CA LEU A 39 7.93 -8.82 12.48
C LEU A 39 8.15 -8.63 14.00
N GLY A 40 7.70 -7.50 14.55
CA GLY A 40 7.99 -7.11 15.93
C GLY A 40 9.45 -6.73 16.15
N THR A 41 9.88 -6.76 17.41
CA THR A 41 11.28 -6.54 17.81
C THR A 41 11.93 -7.83 18.29
N PRO A 42 13.27 -7.97 18.20
CA PRO A 42 13.97 -9.12 18.77
C PRO A 42 13.61 -9.38 20.23
N ASP A 43 13.50 -8.31 21.03
CA ASP A 43 13.09 -8.39 22.44
C ASP A 43 11.66 -8.93 22.59
N SER A 44 10.71 -8.44 21.79
CA SER A 44 9.33 -8.92 21.84
C SER A 44 9.21 -10.39 21.44
N VAL A 45 9.90 -10.81 20.38
CA VAL A 45 9.88 -12.19 19.88
C VAL A 45 10.50 -13.14 20.90
N SER A 46 11.62 -12.74 21.50
CA SER A 46 12.34 -13.52 22.51
C SER A 46 11.56 -13.63 23.82
N SER A 47 10.64 -12.68 24.09
CA SER A 47 9.79 -12.70 25.29
C SER A 47 8.59 -13.65 25.19
N PHE A 48 8.23 -14.11 23.99
CA PHE A 48 7.07 -14.98 23.83
C PHE A 48 7.32 -16.37 24.42
N ASP A 49 6.30 -16.92 25.05
CA ASP A 49 6.27 -18.30 25.50
C ASP A 49 4.99 -19.00 25.02
N ARG A 50 4.89 -20.29 25.30
CA ARG A 50 3.72 -21.09 24.92
C ARG A 50 2.41 -20.53 25.52
N VAL A 51 2.48 -19.93 26.70
CA VAL A 51 1.31 -19.37 27.39
C VAL A 51 0.82 -18.11 26.68
N ALA A 52 1.73 -17.21 26.32
CA ALA A 52 1.45 -15.99 25.57
C ALA A 52 0.82 -16.30 24.19
N VAL A 53 1.37 -17.28 23.46
CA VAL A 53 0.80 -17.74 22.18
C VAL A 53 -0.59 -18.35 22.40
N GLY A 54 -0.76 -19.17 23.44
CA GLY A 54 -2.06 -19.73 23.82
C GLY A 54 -3.11 -18.65 24.09
N HIS A 55 -2.75 -17.60 24.83
CA HIS A 55 -3.62 -16.45 25.09
C HIS A 55 -3.96 -15.68 23.80
N PHE A 56 -2.98 -15.49 22.91
CA PHE A 56 -3.22 -14.83 21.63
C PHE A 56 -4.22 -15.61 20.77
N LEU A 57 -4.04 -16.94 20.64
CA LEU A 57 -4.96 -17.79 19.90
C LEU A 57 -6.36 -17.77 20.54
N ALA A 58 -6.45 -17.95 21.86
CA ALA A 58 -7.74 -17.95 22.57
C ALA A 58 -8.49 -16.61 22.47
N ARG A 59 -7.78 -15.49 22.36
CA ARG A 59 -8.37 -14.15 22.21
C ARG A 59 -8.84 -13.86 20.78
N ASN A 60 -8.06 -14.25 19.77
CA ASN A 60 -8.27 -13.78 18.39
C ASN A 60 -8.87 -14.83 17.44
N TYR A 61 -8.67 -16.13 17.69
CA TYR A 61 -9.16 -17.21 16.81
C TYR A 61 -10.58 -17.60 17.22
N LYS A 62 -11.54 -16.84 16.70
CA LYS A 62 -12.96 -16.98 16.98
C LYS A 62 -13.75 -17.23 15.70
N SER A 63 -14.85 -17.99 15.80
CA SER A 63 -15.68 -18.34 14.65
C SER A 63 -16.27 -17.11 13.97
N ALA A 64 -16.65 -16.09 14.74
CA ALA A 64 -17.23 -14.85 14.23
C ALA A 64 -16.32 -14.12 13.23
N HIS A 65 -14.99 -14.27 13.35
CA HIS A 65 -14.00 -13.60 12.50
C HIS A 65 -13.18 -14.60 11.65
N THR A 66 -13.67 -15.83 11.48
CA THR A 66 -13.00 -16.86 10.67
C THR A 66 -13.85 -17.20 9.46
N VAL A 67 -13.23 -17.15 8.27
CA VAL A 67 -13.85 -17.58 7.03
C VAL A 67 -13.08 -18.76 6.46
N VAL A 68 -13.78 -19.87 6.24
CA VAL A 68 -13.22 -21.02 5.50
C VAL A 68 -13.72 -20.94 4.07
N ALA A 69 -12.80 -20.84 3.11
CA ALA A 69 -13.11 -20.76 1.69
C ALA A 69 -12.48 -21.90 0.92
N ALA A 70 -13.23 -22.46 -0.03
CA ALA A 70 -12.75 -23.52 -0.91
C ALA A 70 -13.13 -23.21 -2.36
N ALA A 71 -12.24 -23.53 -3.30
CA ALA A 71 -12.47 -23.37 -4.73
C ALA A 71 -11.88 -24.57 -5.49
N GLY A 72 -12.53 -24.99 -6.56
CA GLY A 72 -12.13 -26.13 -7.38
C GLY A 72 -13.21 -27.21 -7.42
N LYS A 73 -12.80 -28.49 -7.42
CA LYS A 73 -13.71 -29.64 -7.43
C LYS A 73 -14.25 -29.91 -6.02
N VAL A 74 -15.11 -29.02 -5.54
CA VAL A 74 -15.70 -29.05 -4.20
C VAL A 74 -17.21 -28.97 -4.33
N GLU A 75 -17.92 -29.84 -3.62
CA GLU A 75 -19.38 -29.85 -3.53
C GLU A 75 -19.76 -29.15 -2.22
N HIS A 76 -20.71 -28.21 -2.28
CA HIS A 76 -20.93 -27.25 -1.21
C HIS A 76 -21.42 -27.93 0.07
N GLU A 77 -22.40 -28.83 -0.03
CA GLU A 77 -23.02 -29.48 1.13
C GLU A 77 -21.98 -30.32 1.87
N ARG A 78 -21.24 -31.18 1.16
CA ARG A 78 -20.15 -31.97 1.76
C ARG A 78 -19.07 -31.11 2.41
N PHE A 79 -18.76 -29.96 1.83
CA PHE A 79 -17.75 -29.06 2.37
C PHE A 79 -18.25 -28.39 3.66
N THR A 80 -19.48 -27.87 3.67
CA THR A 80 -20.06 -27.24 4.84
C THR A 80 -20.25 -28.22 5.98
N ASP A 81 -20.70 -29.45 5.70
CA ASP A 81 -20.87 -30.51 6.70
C ASP A 81 -19.54 -30.84 7.38
N GLU A 82 -18.46 -30.96 6.60
CA GLU A 82 -17.13 -31.27 7.13
C GLU A 82 -16.55 -30.09 7.93
N VAL A 83 -16.74 -28.86 7.47
CA VAL A 83 -16.32 -27.66 8.22
C VAL A 83 -17.10 -27.56 9.52
N GLU A 84 -18.42 -27.75 9.51
CA GLU A 84 -19.24 -27.73 10.72
C GLU A 84 -18.78 -28.81 11.71
N ARG A 85 -18.52 -30.03 11.23
CA ARG A 85 -18.00 -31.12 12.04
C ARG A 85 -16.65 -30.81 12.67
N LEU A 86 -15.70 -30.28 11.90
CA LEU A 86 -14.33 -29.98 12.35
C LEU A 86 -14.28 -28.75 13.28
N PHE A 87 -15.12 -27.76 13.04
CA PHE A 87 -15.15 -26.50 13.78
C PHE A 87 -16.27 -26.43 14.83
N ALA A 88 -16.97 -27.53 15.12
CA ALA A 88 -18.07 -27.59 16.10
C ALA A 88 -17.72 -27.05 17.50
N ARG A 89 -16.45 -27.11 17.90
CA ARG A 89 -15.95 -26.62 19.20
C ARG A 89 -15.25 -25.27 19.10
N PHE A 90 -15.33 -24.60 17.94
CA PHE A 90 -14.61 -23.35 17.73
C PHE A 90 -15.29 -22.20 18.50
N PRO A 91 -14.55 -21.40 19.27
CA PRO A 91 -15.15 -20.40 20.16
C PRO A 91 -15.95 -19.33 19.38
N GLN A 92 -17.17 -19.03 19.83
CA GLN A 92 -18.11 -18.16 19.09
C GLN A 92 -18.08 -16.67 19.43
N GLU A 93 -17.38 -16.29 20.50
CA GLU A 93 -17.30 -14.89 20.96
C GLU A 93 -16.71 -13.98 19.88
N ALA A 94 -17.27 -12.79 19.68
CA ALA A 94 -16.63 -11.77 18.86
C ALA A 94 -15.32 -11.33 19.54
N PRO A 95 -14.20 -11.21 18.81
CA PRO A 95 -12.99 -10.67 19.38
C PRO A 95 -13.16 -9.16 19.66
N PRO A 96 -12.24 -8.57 20.44
CA PRO A 96 -12.31 -7.16 20.78
C PRO A 96 -12.29 -6.27 19.53
N THR A 97 -13.03 -5.15 19.58
CA THR A 97 -12.98 -4.13 18.54
C THR A 97 -11.60 -3.48 18.51
N ASP A 98 -11.01 -3.38 17.33
CA ASP A 98 -9.76 -2.66 17.13
C ASP A 98 -9.97 -1.14 17.25
N ALA A 99 -8.93 -0.44 17.70
CA ALA A 99 -8.92 1.02 17.69
C ALA A 99 -8.82 1.54 16.26
N GLU A 100 -9.59 2.58 15.95
CA GLU A 100 -9.58 3.21 14.64
C GLU A 100 -8.21 3.81 14.32
N ALA A 101 -7.74 3.58 13.10
CA ALA A 101 -6.51 4.14 12.58
C ALA A 101 -6.73 5.51 11.93
N HIS A 102 -5.81 6.44 12.22
CA HIS A 102 -5.80 7.78 11.67
C HIS A 102 -4.47 8.05 10.96
N TYR A 103 -4.54 8.37 9.68
CA TYR A 103 -3.36 8.81 8.94
C TYR A 103 -2.96 10.21 9.41
N LEU A 104 -1.74 10.37 9.91
CA LEU A 104 -1.24 11.64 10.43
C LEU A 104 -0.12 12.24 9.57
N GLY A 105 0.50 11.43 8.72
CA GLY A 105 1.75 11.79 8.04
C GLY A 105 2.89 11.93 9.02
N GLY A 106 4.07 12.29 8.52
CA GLY A 106 5.27 12.37 9.36
C GLY A 106 6.57 12.17 8.60
N GLU A 107 7.64 11.96 9.34
CA GLU A 107 8.94 11.70 8.75
C GLU A 107 9.74 10.70 9.58
N MET A 108 10.27 9.68 8.91
CA MET A 108 11.27 8.77 9.47
C MET A 108 12.45 8.65 8.52
N ARG A 109 13.66 8.74 9.06
CA ARG A 109 14.89 8.73 8.28
C ARG A 109 15.96 7.96 8.99
N GLU A 110 16.62 7.10 8.24
CA GLU A 110 17.83 6.47 8.72
C GLU A 110 18.97 6.69 7.73
N ASN A 111 19.96 7.44 8.21
CA ASN A 111 21.17 7.68 7.44
C ASN A 111 22.14 6.53 7.68
N ARG A 112 22.41 5.74 6.63
CA ARG A 112 23.36 4.63 6.69
C ARG A 112 24.17 4.55 5.41
N ARG A 113 25.34 3.90 5.50
CA ARG A 113 26.18 3.64 4.32
C ARG A 113 25.50 2.59 3.46
N ALA A 114 25.06 2.99 2.28
CA ALA A 114 24.51 2.12 1.24
C ALA A 114 24.82 2.71 -0.14
N GLU A 115 24.74 1.89 -1.18
CA GLU A 115 24.95 2.33 -2.56
C GLU A 115 23.80 3.21 -3.07
N GLN A 116 22.59 2.89 -2.65
CA GLN A 116 21.37 3.60 -3.02
C GLN A 116 20.75 4.30 -1.80
N ALA A 117 19.97 5.33 -2.08
CA ALA A 117 18.98 5.86 -1.14
C ALA A 117 17.60 5.35 -1.56
N HIS A 118 16.85 4.80 -0.61
CA HIS A 118 15.47 4.37 -0.79
C HIS A 118 14.58 5.43 -0.17
N VAL A 119 13.63 5.95 -0.95
CA VAL A 119 12.79 7.09 -0.58
C VAL A 119 11.34 6.73 -0.84
N MET A 120 10.50 6.99 0.16
CA MET A 120 9.05 6.92 0.03
C MET A 120 8.44 8.29 0.30
N LEU A 121 7.59 8.72 -0.62
CA LEU A 121 6.72 9.89 -0.46
C LEU A 121 5.29 9.39 -0.45
N GLY A 122 4.50 9.77 0.55
CA GLY A 122 3.12 9.33 0.57
C GLY A 122 2.18 10.26 1.29
N PHE A 123 0.92 9.85 1.23
CA PHE A 123 -0.27 10.61 1.57
C PHE A 123 -1.30 9.65 2.19
N GLY A 124 -2.28 10.20 2.88
CA GLY A 124 -3.45 9.46 3.34
C GLY A 124 -4.21 8.89 2.14
N GLY A 125 -4.40 7.57 2.18
CA GLY A 125 -5.28 6.84 1.26
C GLY A 125 -6.70 6.75 1.81
N VAL A 126 -7.50 5.89 1.19
CA VAL A 126 -8.90 5.67 1.58
C VAL A 126 -9.13 4.20 1.95
N SER A 127 -10.14 3.99 2.79
CA SER A 127 -10.59 2.64 3.15
C SER A 127 -11.04 1.85 1.91
N TYR A 128 -10.98 0.52 1.97
CA TYR A 128 -11.60 -0.32 0.93
C TYR A 128 -13.14 -0.26 0.92
N LEU A 129 -13.74 0.32 1.97
CA LEU A 129 -15.16 0.60 2.08
C LEU A 129 -15.55 1.98 1.54
N ASP A 130 -14.58 2.83 1.21
CA ASP A 130 -14.82 4.17 0.70
C ASP A 130 -15.25 4.13 -0.78
N ASP A 131 -16.21 4.96 -1.18
CA ASP A 131 -16.69 5.07 -2.56
C ASP A 131 -15.57 5.51 -3.53
N ALA A 132 -14.58 6.26 -3.04
CA ALA A 132 -13.41 6.69 -3.81
C ALA A 132 -12.35 5.59 -3.98
N HIS A 133 -12.48 4.43 -3.34
CA HIS A 133 -11.47 3.37 -3.35
C HIS A 133 -11.03 2.97 -4.77
N ASP A 134 -12.00 2.69 -5.65
CA ASP A 134 -11.71 2.26 -7.02
C ASP A 134 -11.05 3.39 -7.84
N ALA A 135 -11.47 4.64 -7.62
CA ALA A 135 -10.89 5.81 -8.26
C ALA A 135 -9.43 6.01 -7.84
N VAL A 136 -9.12 5.83 -6.54
CA VAL A 136 -7.75 5.86 -6.01
C VAL A 136 -6.92 4.72 -6.59
N GLN A 137 -7.44 3.50 -6.68
CA GLN A 137 -6.73 2.37 -7.29
C GLN A 137 -6.37 2.63 -8.77
N VAL A 138 -7.32 3.16 -9.54
CA VAL A 138 -7.07 3.53 -10.95
C VAL A 138 -6.07 4.67 -11.06
N PHE A 139 -6.17 5.70 -10.21
CA PHE A 139 -5.19 6.79 -10.15
C PHE A 139 -3.78 6.24 -9.87
N THR A 140 -3.62 5.40 -8.85
CA THR A 140 -2.35 4.75 -8.49
C THR A 140 -1.77 3.95 -9.66
N SER A 141 -2.60 3.18 -10.35
CA SER A 141 -2.17 2.42 -11.53
C SER A 141 -1.73 3.34 -12.68
N ALA A 142 -2.46 4.42 -12.94
CA ALA A 142 -2.12 5.38 -13.99
C ALA A 142 -0.79 6.10 -13.71
N VAL A 143 -0.52 6.47 -12.46
CA VAL A 143 0.70 7.22 -12.10
C VAL A 143 1.92 6.33 -11.91
N GLY A 144 1.77 5.11 -11.39
CA GLY A 144 2.92 4.27 -11.02
C GLY A 144 2.74 2.76 -11.17
N GLY A 145 1.72 2.28 -11.90
CA GLY A 145 1.38 0.86 -12.01
C GLY A 145 2.18 0.05 -13.04
N GLY A 146 3.13 0.66 -13.75
CA GLY A 146 3.95 -0.04 -14.73
C GLY A 146 4.74 0.87 -15.66
N MET A 147 5.35 0.29 -16.70
CA MET A 147 6.28 1.01 -17.58
C MET A 147 5.62 2.17 -18.35
N SER A 148 4.33 2.07 -18.65
CA SER A 148 3.57 3.12 -19.34
C SER A 148 3.03 4.23 -18.42
N SER A 149 3.39 4.19 -17.12
CA SER A 149 2.91 5.16 -16.13
C SER A 149 3.79 6.41 -16.11
N ARG A 150 3.24 7.54 -15.65
CA ARG A 150 3.96 8.81 -15.64
C ARG A 150 5.21 8.78 -14.78
N LEU A 151 5.17 8.14 -13.61
CA LEU A 151 6.35 8.02 -12.75
C LEU A 151 7.46 7.25 -13.48
N PHE A 152 7.13 6.15 -14.16
CA PHE A 152 8.14 5.42 -14.92
C PHE A 152 8.70 6.25 -16.07
N GLN A 153 7.84 6.88 -16.88
CA GLN A 153 8.26 7.66 -18.05
C GLN A 153 9.03 8.92 -17.68
N ASP A 154 8.51 9.74 -16.76
CA ASP A 154 9.08 11.04 -16.44
C ASP A 154 10.34 10.89 -15.56
N ILE A 155 10.36 9.93 -14.64
CA ILE A 155 11.44 9.81 -13.64
C ILE A 155 12.50 8.81 -14.08
N ARG A 156 12.11 7.61 -14.50
CA ARG A 156 13.04 6.54 -14.84
C ARG A 156 13.52 6.64 -16.29
N GLU A 157 12.61 6.71 -17.25
CA GLU A 157 12.96 6.70 -18.67
C GLU A 157 13.60 8.01 -19.12
N THR A 158 12.92 9.14 -18.89
CA THR A 158 13.35 10.42 -19.47
C THR A 158 14.49 11.07 -18.68
N ARG A 159 14.50 10.92 -17.35
CA ARG A 159 15.47 11.61 -16.48
C ARG A 159 16.49 10.70 -15.80
N GLY A 160 16.29 9.38 -15.83
CA GLY A 160 17.17 8.41 -15.17
C GLY A 160 17.36 8.72 -13.68
N LEU A 161 16.33 9.19 -12.98
CA LEU A 161 16.40 9.61 -11.57
C LEU A 161 16.29 8.45 -10.60
N ALA A 162 15.66 7.34 -10.99
CA ALA A 162 15.47 6.18 -10.12
C ALA A 162 15.73 4.88 -10.89
N TYR A 163 16.25 3.88 -10.20
CA TYR A 163 16.43 2.52 -10.74
C TYR A 163 15.13 1.73 -10.67
N SER A 164 14.41 1.88 -9.55
CA SER A 164 13.08 1.35 -9.28
C SER A 164 12.17 2.51 -8.88
N ILE A 165 10.95 2.53 -9.41
CA ILE A 165 9.91 3.47 -9.00
C ILE A 165 8.53 2.88 -9.26
N TYR A 166 7.64 2.97 -8.28
CA TYR A 166 6.24 2.57 -8.40
C TYR A 166 5.37 3.31 -7.39
N ALA A 167 4.07 3.30 -7.64
CA ALA A 167 3.07 3.79 -6.70
C ALA A 167 2.23 2.63 -6.14
N PHE A 168 1.76 2.78 -4.91
CA PHE A 168 0.87 1.81 -4.27
C PHE A 168 -0.22 2.53 -3.48
N HIS A 169 -1.31 1.81 -3.24
CA HIS A 169 -2.37 2.20 -2.32
C HIS A 169 -2.73 1.01 -1.44
N SER A 170 -2.38 1.12 -0.16
CA SER A 170 -2.75 0.17 0.88
C SER A 170 -4.05 0.63 1.53
N ALA A 171 -5.16 -0.06 1.21
CA ALA A 171 -6.46 0.24 1.78
C ALA A 171 -6.76 -0.68 2.96
N TYR A 172 -7.12 -0.09 4.09
CA TYR A 172 -7.53 -0.79 5.30
C TYR A 172 -9.03 -0.56 5.55
N ARG A 173 -9.56 -1.09 6.64
CA ARG A 173 -11.01 -1.03 6.92
C ARG A 173 -11.50 0.39 7.22
N ASP A 174 -10.67 1.15 7.92
CA ASP A 174 -10.97 2.47 8.49
C ASP A 174 -10.07 3.58 7.91
N THR A 175 -8.99 3.22 7.23
CA THR A 175 -8.03 4.18 6.68
C THR A 175 -7.36 3.66 5.42
N GLY A 176 -6.44 4.43 4.85
CA GLY A 176 -5.56 3.97 3.77
C GLY A 176 -4.25 4.75 3.75
N ALA A 177 -3.29 4.25 2.99
CA ALA A 177 -2.04 4.93 2.69
C ALA A 177 -1.74 4.83 1.20
N PHE A 178 -1.51 5.96 0.56
CA PHE A 178 -0.97 6.05 -0.79
C PHE A 178 0.52 6.40 -0.70
N GLY A 179 1.36 5.77 -1.53
CA GLY A 179 2.78 6.08 -1.53
C GLY A 179 3.44 5.84 -2.89
N VAL A 180 4.54 6.54 -3.09
CA VAL A 180 5.49 6.33 -4.18
C VAL A 180 6.81 5.91 -3.55
N TYR A 181 7.29 4.73 -3.93
CA TYR A 181 8.62 4.25 -3.58
C TYR A 181 9.59 4.51 -4.72
N ALA A 182 10.84 4.84 -4.39
CA ALA A 182 11.92 4.91 -5.36
C ALA A 182 13.30 4.54 -4.76
N GLY A 183 14.06 3.70 -5.45
CA GLY A 183 15.48 3.46 -5.22
C GLY A 183 16.34 4.31 -6.17
N THR A 184 17.26 5.12 -5.63
CA THR A 184 18.01 6.13 -6.41
C THR A 184 19.47 6.28 -5.98
N ASP A 185 20.30 6.87 -6.84
CA ASP A 185 21.56 7.49 -6.43
C ASP A 185 21.31 8.58 -5.36
N PRO A 186 22.03 8.57 -4.23
CA PRO A 186 21.91 9.56 -3.16
C PRO A 186 22.00 11.02 -3.62
N ARG A 187 22.76 11.30 -4.68
CA ARG A 187 23.00 12.65 -5.20
C ARG A 187 21.76 13.24 -5.88
N LYS A 188 20.83 12.38 -6.33
CA LYS A 188 19.60 12.72 -7.07
C LYS A 188 18.36 12.81 -6.19
N THR A 189 18.43 12.43 -4.91
CA THR A 189 17.28 12.39 -3.98
C THR A 189 16.46 13.68 -3.90
N ARG A 190 17.11 14.86 -3.99
CA ARG A 190 16.40 16.15 -4.06
C ARG A 190 15.54 16.27 -5.31
N GLU A 191 16.17 16.09 -6.47
CA GLU A 191 15.49 16.24 -7.75
C GLU A 191 14.38 15.20 -7.89
N LEU A 192 14.66 13.94 -7.53
CA LEU A 192 13.68 12.86 -7.46
C LEU A 192 12.44 13.29 -6.66
N ALA A 193 12.62 13.74 -5.42
CA ALA A 193 11.47 14.08 -4.57
C ALA A 193 10.62 15.22 -5.16
N LEU A 194 11.26 16.25 -5.71
CA LEU A 194 10.55 17.39 -6.29
C LEU A 194 9.83 17.03 -7.60
N VAL A 195 10.48 16.25 -8.46
CA VAL A 195 9.89 15.80 -9.73
C VAL A 195 8.74 14.82 -9.46
N THR A 196 8.86 13.91 -8.50
CA THR A 196 7.76 13.02 -8.09
C THR A 196 6.53 13.80 -7.65
N LEU A 197 6.68 14.83 -6.80
CA LEU A 197 5.56 15.65 -6.38
C LEU A 197 4.92 16.41 -7.55
N ASP A 198 5.73 16.92 -8.48
CA ASP A 198 5.19 17.59 -9.67
C ASP A 198 4.45 16.61 -10.61
N VAL A 199 4.97 15.39 -10.80
CA VAL A 199 4.29 14.33 -11.57
C VAL A 199 2.95 14.00 -10.95
N LEU A 200 2.89 13.80 -9.63
CA LEU A 200 1.64 13.50 -8.93
C LEU A 200 0.63 14.65 -9.04
N ARG A 201 1.09 15.90 -8.88
CA ARG A 201 0.24 17.08 -9.03
C ARG A 201 -0.32 17.19 -10.45
N ARG A 202 0.54 17.11 -11.47
CA ARG A 202 0.09 17.12 -12.87
C ARG A 202 -0.87 15.98 -13.17
N ALA A 203 -0.59 14.77 -12.69
CA ALA A 203 -1.49 13.64 -12.87
C ALA A 203 -2.88 13.88 -12.25
N ALA A 204 -2.93 14.49 -11.07
CA ALA A 204 -4.18 14.86 -10.40
C ALA A 204 -4.96 15.96 -11.16
N ASP A 205 -4.28 16.76 -11.99
CA ASP A 205 -4.90 17.86 -12.74
C ASP A 205 -5.28 17.45 -14.18
N ASP A 206 -4.42 16.71 -14.87
CA ASP A 206 -4.45 16.58 -16.34
C ASP A 206 -4.35 15.13 -16.87
N LEU A 207 -4.46 14.09 -16.03
CA LEU A 207 -4.49 12.68 -16.49
C LEU A 207 -5.48 12.49 -17.65
N THR A 208 -5.00 12.01 -18.79
CA THR A 208 -5.82 11.91 -20.00
C THR A 208 -6.77 10.71 -19.95
N LEU A 209 -7.81 10.75 -20.79
CA LEU A 209 -8.73 9.63 -20.96
C LEU A 209 -8.00 8.34 -21.37
N GLU A 210 -6.96 8.44 -22.20
CA GLU A 210 -6.19 7.28 -22.67
C GLU A 210 -5.35 6.65 -21.55
N GLU A 211 -4.69 7.47 -20.73
CA GLU A 211 -3.96 7.02 -19.56
C GLU A 211 -4.89 6.28 -18.59
N ILE A 212 -6.07 6.84 -18.34
CA ILE A 212 -7.07 6.24 -17.46
C ILE A 212 -7.64 4.96 -18.06
N ARG A 213 -7.98 4.92 -19.35
CA ARG A 213 -8.44 3.70 -20.03
C ARG A 213 -7.41 2.58 -19.93
N ARG A 214 -6.13 2.90 -20.10
CA ARG A 214 -5.04 1.94 -19.96
C ARG A 214 -4.91 1.42 -18.53
N ALA A 215 -4.94 2.31 -17.53
CA ALA A 215 -4.91 1.94 -16.12
C ALA A 215 -6.09 1.02 -15.76
N LYS A 216 -7.32 1.37 -16.17
CA LYS A 216 -8.51 0.53 -15.99
C LYS A 216 -8.36 -0.84 -16.62
N ALA A 217 -7.85 -0.91 -17.86
CA ALA A 217 -7.62 -2.18 -18.54
C ALA A 217 -6.62 -3.05 -17.76
N GLN A 218 -5.52 -2.46 -17.28
CA GLN A 218 -4.52 -3.14 -16.47
C GLN A 218 -5.10 -3.65 -15.14
N SER A 219 -5.86 -2.82 -14.41
CA SER A 219 -6.53 -3.23 -13.17
C SER A 219 -7.51 -4.38 -13.40
N LYS A 220 -8.30 -4.33 -14.47
CA LYS A 220 -9.24 -5.42 -14.80
C LYS A 220 -8.52 -6.71 -15.18
N MET A 221 -7.45 -6.64 -15.98
CA MET A 221 -6.64 -7.82 -16.30
C MET A 221 -6.06 -8.45 -15.03
N ALA A 222 -5.46 -7.65 -14.15
CA ALA A 222 -4.92 -8.14 -12.89
C ALA A 222 -5.99 -8.82 -12.02
N LEU A 223 -7.17 -8.22 -11.90
CA LEU A 223 -8.30 -8.79 -11.15
C LEU A 223 -8.79 -10.12 -11.73
N LEU A 224 -8.89 -10.23 -13.06
CA LEU A 224 -9.39 -11.43 -13.73
C LEU A 224 -8.37 -12.57 -13.67
N SER A 225 -7.09 -12.27 -13.97
CA SER A 225 -6.00 -13.26 -13.91
C SER A 225 -5.80 -13.80 -12.50
N ALA A 226 -5.94 -12.95 -11.47
CA ALA A 226 -5.89 -13.38 -10.07
C ALA A 226 -7.01 -14.37 -9.68
N GLN A 227 -8.00 -14.63 -10.53
CA GLN A 227 -9.09 -15.57 -10.24
C GLN A 227 -9.12 -16.80 -11.16
N GLU A 228 -8.08 -17.01 -11.96
CA GLU A 228 -7.97 -18.19 -12.83
C GLU A 228 -7.61 -19.47 -12.07
N ALA A 229 -6.75 -19.33 -11.05
CA ALA A 229 -6.34 -20.43 -10.21
C ALA A 229 -7.25 -20.60 -8.98
N ALA A 230 -7.41 -21.85 -8.53
CA ALA A 230 -8.28 -22.20 -7.40
C ALA A 230 -7.87 -21.51 -6.09
N ALA A 231 -6.59 -21.56 -5.71
CA ALA A 231 -6.13 -20.97 -4.44
C ALA A 231 -6.32 -19.44 -4.38
N PRO A 232 -5.90 -18.64 -5.39
CA PRO A 232 -6.22 -17.21 -5.44
C PRO A 232 -7.72 -16.91 -5.42
N ARG A 233 -8.55 -17.73 -6.07
CA ARG A 233 -10.01 -17.59 -6.03
C ARG A 233 -10.58 -17.83 -4.63
N ALA A 234 -10.12 -18.86 -3.92
CA ALA A 234 -10.50 -19.11 -2.53
C ALA A 234 -10.09 -17.95 -1.61
N SER A 235 -8.85 -17.46 -1.74
CA SER A 235 -8.36 -16.29 -1.01
C SER A 235 -9.19 -15.04 -1.30
N PHE A 236 -9.59 -14.82 -2.55
CA PHE A 236 -10.46 -13.70 -2.92
C PHE A 236 -11.85 -13.80 -2.26
N MET A 237 -12.46 -14.98 -2.26
CA MET A 237 -13.76 -15.19 -1.59
C MET A 237 -13.66 -14.93 -0.08
N ALA A 238 -12.63 -15.48 0.57
CA ALA A 238 -12.40 -15.26 1.99
C ALA A 238 -12.21 -13.77 2.33
N ARG A 239 -11.32 -13.08 1.59
CA ARG A 239 -11.08 -11.64 1.79
C ARG A 239 -12.31 -10.80 1.51
N SER A 240 -13.12 -11.16 0.50
CA SER A 240 -14.35 -10.43 0.18
C SER A 240 -15.38 -10.58 1.30
N LEU A 241 -15.55 -11.79 1.85
CA LEU A 241 -16.42 -12.02 2.99
C LEU A 241 -15.95 -11.26 4.24
N LEU A 242 -14.64 -11.29 4.52
CA LEU A 242 -14.05 -10.55 5.65
C LEU A 242 -14.20 -9.03 5.50
N ALA A 243 -14.04 -8.50 4.29
CA ALA A 243 -14.09 -7.07 4.02
C ALA A 243 -15.52 -6.53 3.86
N TYR A 244 -16.39 -7.24 3.15
CA TYR A 244 -17.69 -6.73 2.69
C TYR A 244 -18.90 -7.54 3.20
N GLY A 245 -18.67 -8.64 3.93
CA GLY A 245 -19.74 -9.56 4.34
C GLY A 245 -20.36 -10.36 3.18
N ARG A 246 -19.83 -10.22 1.96
CA ARG A 246 -20.30 -10.92 0.76
C ARG A 246 -19.18 -11.10 -0.25
N VAL A 247 -19.29 -12.12 -1.09
CA VAL A 247 -18.37 -12.29 -2.23
C VAL A 247 -18.79 -11.32 -3.34
N LEU A 248 -17.87 -10.45 -3.75
CA LEU A 248 -18.08 -9.55 -4.90
C LEU A 248 -17.93 -10.35 -6.19
N SER A 249 -18.90 -10.23 -7.10
CA SER A 249 -18.82 -10.87 -8.41
C SER A 249 -17.82 -10.17 -9.32
N ARG A 250 -17.28 -10.90 -10.30
CA ARG A 250 -16.39 -10.34 -11.32
C ARG A 250 -17.04 -9.15 -12.05
N ALA A 251 -18.32 -9.28 -12.40
CA ALA A 251 -19.07 -8.24 -13.10
C ALA A 251 -19.21 -6.96 -12.27
N GLU A 252 -19.47 -7.09 -10.96
CA GLU A 252 -19.49 -5.94 -10.05
C GLU A 252 -18.12 -5.27 -9.96
N LEU A 253 -17.04 -6.03 -9.77
CA LEU A 253 -15.68 -5.50 -9.68
C LEU A 253 -15.28 -4.75 -10.95
N THR A 254 -15.48 -5.37 -12.12
CA THR A 254 -15.15 -4.72 -13.39
C THR A 254 -16.05 -3.54 -13.68
N GLY A 255 -17.35 -3.63 -13.34
CA GLY A 255 -18.32 -2.56 -13.52
C GLY A 255 -18.01 -1.32 -12.67
N ARG A 256 -17.53 -1.51 -11.43
CA ARG A 256 -17.05 -0.43 -10.56
C ARG A 256 -15.88 0.34 -11.18
N ILE A 257 -14.97 -0.34 -11.87
CA ILE A 257 -13.84 0.29 -12.57
C ILE A 257 -14.31 0.96 -13.86
N ASP A 258 -15.18 0.30 -14.63
CA ASP A 258 -15.62 0.79 -15.94
C ASP A 258 -16.42 2.10 -15.85
N ARG A 259 -17.25 2.25 -14.81
CA ARG A 259 -18.07 3.46 -14.61
C ARG A 259 -17.29 4.73 -14.28
N LEU A 260 -16.04 4.62 -13.80
CA LEU A 260 -15.27 5.78 -13.33
C LEU A 260 -15.06 6.81 -14.46
N SER A 261 -15.39 8.06 -14.20
CA SER A 261 -15.08 9.18 -15.08
C SER A 261 -13.62 9.63 -14.95
N VAL A 262 -13.17 10.47 -15.87
CA VAL A 262 -11.82 11.09 -15.79
C VAL A 262 -11.76 12.00 -14.57
N GLU A 263 -12.84 12.71 -14.32
CA GLU A 263 -13.02 13.68 -13.25
C GLU A 263 -12.94 13.00 -11.88
N GLU A 264 -13.59 11.84 -11.69
CA GLU A 264 -13.51 11.07 -10.44
C GLU A 264 -12.08 10.59 -10.15
N VAL A 265 -11.35 10.10 -11.16
CA VAL A 265 -9.97 9.63 -10.98
C VAL A 265 -9.02 10.78 -10.65
N ARG A 266 -9.19 11.93 -11.31
CA ARG A 266 -8.43 13.16 -11.00
C ARG A 266 -8.76 13.68 -9.60
N ALA A 267 -10.05 13.74 -9.25
CA ALA A 267 -10.52 14.16 -7.93
C ALA A 267 -9.96 13.27 -6.81
N ALA A 268 -9.88 11.96 -7.04
CA ALA A 268 -9.23 11.01 -6.13
C ALA A 268 -7.75 11.38 -5.91
N GLY A 269 -6.99 11.60 -6.99
CA GLY A 269 -5.61 12.08 -6.91
C GLY A 269 -5.46 13.39 -6.12
N GLN A 270 -6.33 14.37 -6.38
CA GLN A 270 -6.34 15.64 -5.65
C GLN A 270 -6.72 15.44 -4.16
N GLY A 271 -7.60 14.49 -3.86
CA GLY A 271 -7.97 14.09 -2.50
C GLY A 271 -6.76 13.59 -1.71
N LEU A 272 -5.98 12.68 -2.30
CA LEU A 272 -4.74 12.16 -1.71
C LEU A 272 -3.76 13.32 -1.39
N LEU A 273 -3.49 14.19 -2.38
CA LEU A 273 -2.52 15.28 -2.24
C LEU A 273 -2.92 16.37 -1.22
N ARG A 274 -4.18 16.38 -0.76
CA ARG A 274 -4.66 17.29 0.31
C ARG A 274 -4.41 16.75 1.72
N THR A 275 -4.11 15.47 1.86
CA THR A 275 -3.81 14.87 3.16
C THR A 275 -2.40 15.24 3.65
N PRO A 276 -2.09 15.08 4.95
CA PRO A 276 -0.71 15.22 5.44
C PRO A 276 0.27 14.35 4.64
N MET A 277 1.52 14.83 4.50
CA MET A 277 2.55 14.07 3.80
C MET A 277 3.32 13.19 4.79
N ALA A 278 3.62 11.95 4.40
CA ALA A 278 4.62 11.10 5.02
C ALA A 278 5.86 10.98 4.14
N VAL A 279 7.04 11.03 4.76
CA VAL A 279 8.32 10.75 4.11
C VAL A 279 9.08 9.70 4.91
N ALA A 280 9.44 8.59 4.27
CA ALA A 280 10.40 7.64 4.81
C ALA A 280 11.61 7.53 3.91
N ALA A 281 12.80 7.41 4.50
CA ALA A 281 14.00 7.18 3.71
C ALA A 281 15.09 6.43 4.47
N VAL A 282 15.80 5.56 3.76
CA VAL A 282 16.94 4.78 4.28
C VAL A 282 18.10 4.87 3.29
N GLY A 283 19.32 5.10 3.79
CA GLY A 283 20.54 5.20 2.97
C GLY A 283 21.25 6.55 3.14
N PRO A 284 22.06 7.00 2.17
CA PRO A 284 22.73 8.31 2.26
C PRO A 284 21.77 9.47 1.91
N LEU A 285 21.31 10.23 2.91
CA LEU A 285 20.17 11.15 2.76
C LEU A 285 20.51 12.65 2.71
N LYS A 286 21.80 13.01 2.56
CA LYS A 286 22.28 14.41 2.71
C LYS A 286 21.52 15.43 1.85
N ARG A 287 21.01 15.03 0.68
CA ARG A 287 20.33 15.92 -0.28
C ARG A 287 18.81 15.86 -0.23
N LEU A 288 18.22 14.88 0.47
CA LEU A 288 16.76 14.71 0.51
C LEU A 288 16.12 15.82 1.36
N PRO A 289 15.26 16.71 0.80
CA PRO A 289 14.59 17.76 1.55
C PRO A 289 13.69 17.21 2.66
N ARG A 290 13.53 17.95 3.76
CA ARG A 290 12.64 17.56 4.87
C ARG A 290 11.17 17.54 4.44
N VAL A 291 10.34 16.73 5.10
CA VAL A 291 8.89 16.66 4.83
C VAL A 291 8.21 18.03 4.91
N THR A 292 8.65 18.90 5.82
CA THR A 292 8.11 20.26 5.96
C THR A 292 8.38 21.14 4.74
N GLU A 293 9.56 21.00 4.12
CA GLU A 293 9.93 21.70 2.89
C GLU A 293 9.12 21.16 1.70
N LEU A 294 9.02 19.84 1.57
CA LEU A 294 8.26 19.17 0.51
C LEU A 294 6.75 19.50 0.58
N ALA A 295 6.17 19.44 1.78
CA ALA A 295 4.77 19.77 2.00
C ALA A 295 4.47 21.27 1.77
N LYS A 296 5.44 22.16 2.03
CA LYS A 296 5.33 23.58 1.69
C LYS A 296 5.35 23.77 0.17
N GLN A 297 6.27 23.10 -0.53
CA GLN A 297 6.39 23.21 -1.97
C GLN A 297 5.16 22.69 -2.71
N LEU A 298 4.59 21.55 -2.27
CA LEU A 298 3.35 21.01 -2.81
C LEU A 298 2.18 21.99 -2.64
N ARG A 299 2.01 22.56 -1.45
CA ARG A 299 0.93 23.54 -1.14
C ARG A 299 1.02 24.83 -1.95
N GLN A 300 2.23 25.27 -2.27
CA GLN A 300 2.44 26.48 -3.07
C GLN A 300 2.15 26.28 -4.56
N GLY A 301 1.81 25.05 -4.98
CA GLY A 301 1.63 24.70 -6.39
C GLY A 301 2.89 24.97 -7.21
N ALA A 302 4.05 25.08 -6.55
CA ALA A 302 5.28 25.50 -7.20
C ALA A 302 5.75 24.36 -8.11
N PRO A 303 5.74 24.55 -9.44
CA PRO A 303 6.30 23.57 -10.36
C PRO A 303 7.75 23.26 -9.97
N ALA A 304 8.24 22.07 -10.34
CA ALA A 304 9.65 21.74 -10.15
C ALA A 304 10.54 22.91 -10.65
N PRO A 305 11.63 23.25 -9.93
CA PRO A 305 12.54 24.35 -10.30
C PRO A 305 12.85 24.32 -11.80
N ALA A 306 12.95 25.48 -12.46
CA ALA A 306 13.12 25.55 -13.93
C ALA A 306 14.33 24.74 -14.44
N ALA A 307 15.41 24.68 -13.65
CA ALA A 307 16.60 23.86 -13.93
C ALA A 307 16.33 22.33 -13.92
N LEU A 308 15.20 21.93 -13.37
CA LEU A 308 14.70 20.56 -13.26
C LEU A 308 13.48 20.33 -14.16
N ARG A 309 13.13 21.23 -15.08
CA ARG A 309 12.09 20.97 -16.09
C ARG A 309 12.74 20.39 -17.34
N LEU A 310 12.08 19.41 -17.97
CA LEU A 310 12.50 18.94 -19.28
C LEU A 310 12.36 20.09 -20.28
N ALA A 311 13.36 20.27 -21.13
CA ALA A 311 13.26 21.19 -22.24
C ALA A 311 12.33 20.55 -23.30
N GLY A 312 11.06 20.96 -23.31
CA GLY A 312 10.12 20.66 -24.39
C GLY A 312 9.20 19.46 -24.13
N GLY A 313 7.91 19.72 -24.37
CA GLY A 313 6.75 18.85 -24.23
C GLY A 313 5.52 19.75 -24.15
#